data_AF-A0A1S6JQ24-F1
#
_entry.id   AF-A0A1S6JQ24-F1
#
_cell.length_a   1.000
_cell.length_b   1.000
_cell.length_c   1.000
_cell.angle_alpha   90.00
_cell.angle_beta   90.00
_cell.angle_gamma   90.00
#
_symmetry.space_group_name_H-M   'P 1'
#
loop_
_entity.id
_entity.type
_entity.pdbx_description
1 polymer ?
#
loop_
_entity_poly.entity_id
_entity_poly.type
_entity_poly.pdbx_seq_one_letter_code
_entity_poly.pdbx_strand_id
1 'polypeptide(L)'
;MDKLIRLMTQRYLTVVLLVVCLGLTPTPTPTTTASLINPRTTLQCHVRSYSFRATKPPIVNENGDLVTCEGDVHVNSCWGRCDSSEIGDFKMPFKVSH
;
A
#
# COMPACT_ATOMS: atom_id res chain seq x y z
N MET A 1 51.52 11.86 35.60
CA MET A 1 50.98 10.96 34.56
C MET A 1 49.47 10.73 34.70
N ASP A 2 48.85 11.23 35.78
CA ASP A 2 47.45 10.98 36.17
C ASP A 2 46.40 11.69 35.31
N LYS A 3 46.74 12.85 34.72
CA LYS A 3 45.82 13.59 33.84
C LYS A 3 45.56 12.87 32.51
N LEU A 4 46.55 12.15 31.99
CA LEU A 4 46.43 11.42 30.71
C LEU A 4 45.52 10.20 30.87
N ILE A 5 45.64 9.49 32.00
CA ILE A 5 44.81 8.32 32.33
C ILE A 5 43.34 8.74 32.50
N ARG A 6 43.06 9.83 33.22
CA ARG A 6 41.69 10.35 33.38
C ARG A 6 41.05 10.76 32.06
N LEU A 7 41.81 11.37 31.15
CA LEU A 7 41.32 11.75 29.82
C LEU A 7 41.00 10.52 28.95
N MET A 8 41.80 9.46 29.03
CA MET A 8 41.58 8.20 28.30
C MET A 8 40.36 7.45 28.85
N THR A 9 40.20 7.37 30.17
CA THR A 9 39.03 6.74 30.80
C THR A 9 37.74 7.51 30.49
N GLN A 10 37.78 8.84 30.48
CA GLN A 10 36.60 9.66 30.18
C GLN A 10 36.18 9.55 28.71
N ARG A 11 37.14 9.53 27.78
CA ARG A 11 36.86 9.29 26.35
C ARG A 11 36.32 7.88 26.11
N TYR A 12 36.89 6.87 26.77
CA TYR A 12 36.41 5.50 26.67
C TYR A 12 34.98 5.35 27.20
N LEU A 13 34.69 5.94 28.36
CA LEU A 13 33.35 5.92 28.94
C LEU A 13 32.32 6.59 28.03
N THR A 14 32.66 7.73 27.41
CA THR A 14 31.75 8.42 26.47
C THR A 14 31.46 7.60 25.21
N VAL A 15 32.44 6.85 24.69
CA VAL A 15 32.26 6.01 23.51
C VAL A 15 31.36 4.82 23.83
N VAL A 16 31.59 4.16 24.97
CA VAL A 16 30.76 3.02 25.42
C VAL A 16 29.30 3.46 25.65
N LEU A 17 29.10 4.63 26.26
CA LEU A 17 27.75 5.18 26.49
C LEU A 17 27.01 5.48 25.18
N LEU A 18 27.71 6.04 24.20
CA LEU A 18 27.16 6.31 22.86
C LEU A 18 26.73 5.02 22.13
N VAL A 19 27.58 3.98 22.16
CA VAL A 19 27.29 2.70 21.48
C VAL A 19 26.08 2.00 22.10
N VAL A 20 25.94 2.03 23.43
CA VAL A 20 24.80 1.42 24.13
C VAL A 20 23.50 2.18 23.82
N CYS A 21 23.51 3.52 23.78
CA CYS A 21 22.33 4.31 23.41
C CYS A 21 21.88 4.08 21.97
N LEU A 22 22.80 3.92 21.02
CA LEU A 22 22.50 3.60 19.62
C LEU A 22 21.91 2.19 19.45
N GLY A 23 22.26 1.24 20.32
CA GLY A 23 21.76 -0.13 20.26
C GLY A 23 20.39 -0.38 20.91
N LEU A 24 19.89 0.57 21.72
CA LEU A 24 18.66 0.42 22.52
C LEU A 24 17.46 1.18 21.97
N THR A 25 17.54 1.75 20.77
CA THR A 25 16.35 2.40 20.17
C THR A 25 15.30 1.33 19.87
N PRO A 26 14.08 1.41 20.43
CA PRO A 26 12.99 0.55 20.02
C PRO A 26 12.73 0.81 18.54
N THR A 27 12.98 -0.18 17.70
CA THR A 27 12.61 -0.12 16.29
C THR A 27 11.10 0.04 16.22
N PRO A 28 10.56 1.02 15.48
CA PRO A 28 9.12 1.10 15.26
C PRO A 28 8.73 -0.12 14.43
N THR A 29 8.22 -1.16 15.10
CA THR A 29 7.54 -2.27 14.42
C THR A 29 6.33 -1.68 13.71
N PRO A 30 6.20 -1.82 12.38
CA PRO A 30 4.98 -1.40 11.71
C PRO A 30 3.83 -2.22 12.30
N THR A 31 2.92 -1.55 13.00
CA THR A 31 1.65 -2.11 13.47
C THR A 31 0.75 -2.31 12.24
N THR A 32 1.06 -3.34 11.46
CA THR A 32 0.27 -3.72 10.29
C THR A 32 -0.96 -4.45 10.79
N THR A 33 -2.00 -3.70 11.19
CA THR A 33 -3.38 -4.24 11.21
C THR A 33 -3.88 -4.34 9.77
N ALA A 34 -3.14 -5.06 8.91
CA ALA A 34 -3.68 -5.58 7.67
C ALA A 34 -4.39 -6.87 8.06
N SER A 35 -5.71 -6.81 8.19
CA SER A 35 -6.54 -8.01 8.14
C SER A 35 -6.08 -8.83 6.94
N LEU A 36 -5.58 -10.04 7.20
CA LEU A 36 -4.99 -10.94 6.22
C LEU A 36 -6.11 -11.55 5.35
N ILE A 37 -6.80 -10.71 4.57
CA ILE A 37 -7.85 -11.15 3.65
C ILE A 37 -7.16 -11.87 2.50
N ASN A 38 -7.22 -13.20 2.50
CA ASN A 38 -6.64 -13.98 1.42
C ASN A 38 -7.46 -13.77 0.13
N PRO A 39 -6.86 -13.19 -0.92
CA PRO A 39 -7.58 -12.81 -2.12
C PRO A 39 -8.11 -14.00 -2.92
N ARG A 40 -7.56 -15.21 -2.73
CA ARG A 40 -8.01 -16.42 -3.44
C ARG A 40 -9.21 -17.09 -2.77
N THR A 41 -9.42 -16.84 -1.47
CA THR A 41 -10.41 -17.58 -0.68
C THR A 41 -11.56 -16.70 -0.17
N THR A 42 -11.42 -15.36 -0.22
CA THR A 42 -12.54 -14.47 0.16
C THR A 42 -13.65 -14.51 -0.90
N LEU A 43 -14.88 -14.75 -0.44
CA LEU A 43 -16.10 -14.67 -1.27
C LEU A 43 -16.73 -13.28 -1.28
N GLN A 44 -16.27 -12.36 -0.43
CA GLN A 44 -16.83 -11.01 -0.32
C GLN A 44 -16.20 -10.02 -1.30
N CYS A 45 -16.95 -8.96 -1.64
CA CYS A 45 -16.50 -7.82 -2.43
C CYS A 45 -15.74 -6.82 -1.55
N HIS A 46 -14.52 -6.44 -1.97
CA HIS A 46 -13.62 -5.57 -1.22
C HIS A 46 -13.02 -4.47 -2.09
N VAL A 47 -12.68 -3.33 -1.50
CA VAL A 47 -11.92 -2.26 -2.17
C VAL A 47 -10.44 -2.64 -2.25
N ARG A 48 -9.82 -2.45 -3.42
CA ARG A 48 -8.41 -2.73 -3.65
C ARG A 48 -7.76 -1.67 -4.53
N SER A 49 -6.48 -1.44 -4.30
CA SER A 49 -5.66 -0.58 -5.16
C SER A 49 -5.23 -1.35 -6.42
N TYR A 50 -5.44 -0.74 -7.58
CA TYR A 50 -5.04 -1.24 -8.90
C TYR A 50 -4.19 -0.21 -9.61
N SER A 51 -3.20 -0.68 -10.38
CA SER A 51 -2.52 0.15 -11.37
C SER A 51 -3.38 0.18 -12.63
N PHE A 52 -3.96 1.33 -12.91
CA PHE A 52 -4.80 1.57 -14.09
C PHE A 52 -4.02 2.41 -15.10
N ARG A 53 -3.94 1.94 -16.35
CA ARG A 53 -3.33 2.71 -17.43
C ARG A 53 -4.36 3.68 -18.01
N ALA A 54 -4.23 4.94 -17.63
CA ALA A 54 -5.06 6.02 -18.12
C ALA A 54 -4.51 6.55 -19.46
N THR A 55 -5.40 6.71 -20.43
CA THR A 55 -5.08 7.33 -21.72
C THR A 55 -5.99 8.53 -21.95
N LYS A 56 -5.39 9.65 -22.38
CA LYS A 56 -6.13 10.85 -22.78
C LYS A 56 -6.17 10.91 -24.31
N PRO A 57 -7.29 11.37 -24.91
CA PRO A 57 -7.32 11.68 -26.33
C PRO A 57 -6.16 12.61 -26.71
N PRO A 58 -5.57 12.47 -27.91
CA PRO A 58 -4.50 13.34 -28.36
C PRO A 58 -4.99 14.79 -28.40
N ILE A 59 -4.14 15.71 -27.95
CA ILE A 59 -4.37 17.15 -27.99
C ILE A 59 -3.35 17.80 -28.92
N VAL A 60 -3.73 18.90 -29.56
CA VAL A 60 -2.78 19.71 -30.34
C VAL A 60 -2.19 20.76 -29.41
N ASN A 61 -0.86 20.80 -29.30
CA ASN A 61 -0.17 21.81 -28.51
C ASN A 61 -0.19 23.18 -29.22
N GLU A 62 0.20 24.25 -28.53
CA GLU A 62 0.28 25.61 -29.09
C GLU A 62 1.16 25.69 -30.34
N ASN A 63 2.13 24.76 -30.48
CA ASN A 63 3.03 24.65 -31.63
C ASN A 63 2.44 23.89 -32.83
N GLY A 64 1.22 23.35 -32.72
CA GLY A 64 0.60 22.51 -33.75
C GLY A 64 0.93 21.01 -33.66
N ASP A 65 1.76 20.60 -32.69
CA ASP A 65 2.16 19.21 -32.51
C ASP A 65 1.06 18.37 -31.85
N LEU A 66 0.90 17.12 -32.31
CA LEU A 66 0.00 16.15 -31.69
C LEU A 66 0.65 15.54 -30.44
N VAL A 67 0.08 15.81 -29.26
CA VAL A 67 0.56 15.30 -27.98
C VAL A 67 -0.39 14.24 -27.45
N THR A 68 0.14 13.05 -27.19
CA THR A 68 -0.55 11.98 -26.48
C THR A 68 -0.14 11.99 -25.01
N CYS A 69 -1.10 11.79 -24.12
CA CYS A 69 -0.83 11.66 -22.68
C CYS A 69 -1.37 10.31 -22.21
N GLU A 70 -0.46 9.42 -21.82
CA GLU A 70 -0.78 8.12 -21.23
C GLU A 70 0.09 7.90 -19.98
N GLY A 71 -0.45 7.19 -19.00
CA GLY A 71 0.31 6.84 -17.81
C GLY A 71 -0.41 5.89 -16.88
N ASP A 72 0.34 5.28 -15.98
CA ASP A 72 -0.19 4.41 -14.93
C ASP A 72 -0.54 5.23 -13.68
N VAL A 73 -1.77 5.07 -13.20
CA VAL A 73 -2.29 5.70 -11.99
C VAL A 73 -2.76 4.64 -11.00
N HIS A 74 -2.52 4.86 -9.71
CA HIS A 74 -3.04 3.99 -8.66
C HIS A 74 -4.45 4.42 -8.28
N VAL A 75 -5.41 3.53 -8.47
CA VAL A 75 -6.84 3.78 -8.20
C VAL A 75 -7.40 2.70 -7.29
N ASN A 76 -8.38 3.08 -6.47
CA ASN A 76 -9.16 2.12 -5.69
C ASN A 76 -10.33 1.61 -6.54
N SER A 77 -10.44 0.29 -6.70
CA SER A 77 -11.56 -0.36 -7.39
C SER A 77 -12.11 -1.52 -6.56
N CYS A 78 -13.38 -1.86 -6.78
CA CYS A 78 -14.05 -2.96 -6.10
C CYS A 78 -13.72 -4.29 -6.79
N TRP A 79 -13.41 -5.31 -5.99
CA TRP A 79 -13.14 -6.66 -6.48
C TRP A 79 -13.59 -7.71 -5.48
N GLY A 80 -14.26 -8.72 -6.00
CA GLY A 80 -14.63 -9.91 -5.26
C GLY A 80 -15.74 -10.68 -5.95
N ARG A 81 -16.45 -11.47 -5.16
CA ARG A 81 -17.62 -12.24 -5.61
C ARG A 81 -18.86 -11.70 -4.90
N CYS A 82 -20.01 -11.88 -5.54
CA CYS A 82 -21.31 -11.58 -4.98
C CYS A 82 -22.15 -12.84 -5.11
N ASP A 83 -22.92 -13.16 -4.08
CA ASP A 83 -23.89 -14.24 -4.15
C ASP A 83 -25.07 -13.78 -5.02
N SER A 84 -25.32 -14.50 -6.10
CA SER A 84 -26.49 -14.32 -6.94
C SER A 84 -27.32 -15.59 -6.93
N SER A 85 -28.64 -15.43 -7.00
CA SER A 85 -29.57 -16.54 -7.07
C SER A 85 -30.53 -16.33 -8.23
N GLU A 86 -30.80 -17.39 -8.98
CA GLU A 86 -31.82 -17.41 -10.01
C GLU A 86 -33.12 -18.00 -9.45
N ILE A 87 -34.25 -17.40 -9.82
CA ILE A 87 -35.58 -17.95 -9.55
C ILE A 87 -35.94 -18.84 -10.72
N GLY A 88 -36.28 -20.10 -10.46
CA GLY A 88 -36.62 -21.05 -11.52
C GLY A 88 -37.83 -20.61 -12.36
N ASP A 89 -37.74 -20.79 -13.68
CA ASP A 89 -38.71 -20.33 -14.68
C ASP A 89 -40.14 -20.84 -14.43
N PHE A 90 -40.30 -21.97 -13.75
CA PHE A 90 -41.60 -22.55 -13.42
C PHE A 90 -42.41 -21.73 -12.40
N LYS A 91 -41.75 -20.83 -11.65
CA LYS A 91 -42.34 -20.10 -10.53
C LYS A 91 -42.73 -18.66 -10.88
N MET A 92 -42.13 -18.06 -11.92
CA MET A 92 -42.41 -16.68 -12.32
C MET A 92 -42.35 -16.54 -13.86
N PRO A 93 -43.40 -16.02 -14.52
CA PRO A 93 -43.42 -15.85 -15.98
C PRO A 93 -42.57 -14.68 -16.48
N PHE A 94 -41.95 -13.90 -15.58
CA PHE A 94 -41.03 -12.82 -15.91
C PHE A 94 -39.81 -12.87 -14.99
N LYS A 95 -38.63 -12.69 -15.58
CA LYS A 95 -37.37 -12.62 -14.84
C LYS A 95 -37.31 -11.29 -14.07
N VAL A 96 -37.34 -11.37 -12.75
CA VAL A 96 -37.09 -10.20 -11.88
C VAL A 96 -35.59 -10.16 -11.59
N SER A 97 -34.89 -9.25 -12.26
CA SER A 97 -33.52 -8.87 -11.91
C SER A 97 -33.55 -7.60 -11.06
N HIS A 98 -32.79 -7.57 -9.97
CA HIS A 98 -32.64 -6.42 -9.08
C HIS A 98 -31.33 -5.68 -9.33
#